data_AF-A0A7D7LFW3-F1
#
_entry.id   AF-A0A7D7LFW3-F1
#
_cell.length_a   1.000
_cell.length_b   1.000
_cell.length_c   1.000
_cell.angle_alpha   90.00
_cell.angle_beta   90.00
_cell.angle_gamma   90.00
#
_symmetry.space_group_name_H-M   'P 1'
#
loop_
_entity.id
_entity.type
_entity.pdbx_description
1 polymer ?
#
loop_
_entity_poly.entity_id
_entity_poly.type
_entity_poly.pdbx_seq_one_letter_code
_entity_poly.pdbx_strand_id
1 'polypeptide(L)'
;MSKQKKVPTRNIYVKLLINLIYNAMIDKIPVQVIGCLRPGIITVIAFPGVGMLDGGLLMELPTEIIPVELRMPNSEFIVVCNRESGEFTQVLSKDSSK
;
A
#
# COMPACT_ATOMS: atom_id res chain seq x y z
N MET A 1 -37.86 21.81 -20.91
CA MET A 1 -38.02 20.53 -20.18
C MET A 1 -36.74 19.70 -20.33
N SER A 2 -35.91 19.64 -19.29
CA SER A 2 -34.63 18.90 -19.32
C SER A 2 -34.86 17.43 -18.97
N LYS A 3 -34.53 16.51 -19.87
CA LYS A 3 -34.57 15.06 -19.64
C LYS A 3 -33.40 14.68 -18.72
N GLN A 4 -33.67 14.41 -17.45
CA GLN A 4 -32.69 13.77 -16.56
C GLN A 4 -32.37 12.37 -17.10
N LYS A 5 -31.14 12.16 -17.56
CA LYS A 5 -30.64 10.83 -17.94
C LYS A 5 -30.52 9.98 -16.68
N LYS A 6 -31.45 9.04 -16.49
CA LYS A 6 -31.40 8.03 -15.44
C LYS A 6 -30.20 7.12 -15.70
N VAL A 7 -29.12 7.28 -14.94
CA VAL A 7 -27.95 6.40 -14.99
C VAL A 7 -28.41 4.99 -14.57
N PRO A 8 -28.11 3.92 -15.34
CA PRO A 8 -28.67 2.60 -15.06
C PRO A 8 -28.08 2.03 -13.76
N THR A 9 -28.96 1.81 -12.77
CA THR A 9 -28.64 1.38 -11.40
C THR A 9 -27.85 0.06 -11.33
N ARG A 10 -27.97 -0.83 -12.32
CA ARG A 10 -27.18 -2.08 -12.42
C ARG A 10 -25.67 -1.84 -12.49
N ASN A 11 -25.23 -0.75 -13.09
CA ASN A 11 -23.80 -0.43 -13.24
C ASN A 11 -23.17 -0.05 -11.89
N ILE A 12 -23.94 0.61 -11.01
CA ILE A 12 -23.48 1.03 -9.69
C ILE A 12 -23.17 -0.19 -8.80
N TYR A 13 -24.05 -1.19 -8.75
CA TYR A 13 -23.83 -2.37 -7.91
C TYR A 13 -22.63 -3.20 -8.35
N VAL A 14 -22.43 -3.39 -9.66
CA VAL A 14 -21.27 -4.11 -10.19
C VAL A 14 -19.98 -3.36 -9.86
N LYS A 15 -19.96 -2.04 -10.04
CA LYS A 15 -18.80 -1.21 -9.67
C LYS A 15 -18.51 -1.25 -8.17
N LEU A 16 -19.56 -1.25 -7.34
CA LEU A 16 -19.43 -1.36 -5.89
C LEU A 16 -18.84 -2.71 -5.48
N LEU A 17 -19.30 -3.80 -6.12
CA LEU A 17 -18.89 -5.16 -5.81
C LEU A 17 -17.43 -5.41 -6.26
N ILE A 18 -17.04 -4.90 -7.43
CA ILE A 18 -15.65 -4.94 -7.89
C ILE A 18 -14.74 -4.16 -6.93
N ASN A 19 -15.13 -2.96 -6.51
CA ASN A 19 -14.37 -2.20 -5.52
C ASN A 19 -14.28 -2.93 -4.18
N LEU A 20 -15.36 -3.59 -3.74
CA LEU A 20 -15.36 -4.34 -2.48
C LEU A 20 -14.37 -5.52 -2.55
N ILE A 21 -14.41 -6.28 -3.64
CA ILE A 21 -13.49 -7.40 -3.87
C ILE A 21 -12.04 -6.90 -3.92
N TYR A 22 -11.78 -5.84 -4.70
CA TYR A 22 -10.43 -5.26 -4.81
C TYR A 22 -9.88 -4.81 -3.45
N ASN A 23 -10.68 -4.13 -2.63
CA ASN A 23 -10.26 -3.71 -1.28
C ASN A 23 -10.09 -4.88 -0.31
N ALA A 24 -10.85 -5.96 -0.46
CA ALA A 24 -10.69 -7.17 0.37
C ALA A 24 -9.39 -7.95 0.05
N MET A 25 -8.83 -7.73 -1.14
CA MET A 25 -7.63 -8.41 -1.64
C MET A 25 -6.35 -7.59 -1.45
N ILE A 26 -6.40 -6.51 -0.68
CA ILE A 26 -5.29 -5.59 -0.47
C ILE A 26 -4.90 -5.57 1.00
N ASP A 27 -3.62 -5.85 1.27
CA ASP A 27 -3.02 -5.73 2.58
C ASP A 27 -2.28 -4.39 2.71
N LYS A 28 -2.55 -3.67 3.79
CA LYS A 28 -1.84 -2.44 4.17
C LYS A 28 -0.80 -2.78 5.23
N ILE A 29 0.47 -2.69 4.84
CA ILE A 29 1.59 -3.12 5.66
C ILE A 29 2.35 -1.87 6.13
N PRO A 30 2.35 -1.55 7.43
CA PRO A 30 3.21 -0.50 7.95
C PRO A 30 4.67 -0.95 7.86
N VAL A 31 5.54 -0.08 7.34
CA VAL A 31 6.96 -0.36 7.19
C VAL A 31 7.81 0.81 7.67
N GLN A 32 9.04 0.50 8.09
CA GLN A 32 10.08 1.48 8.42
C GLN A 32 11.36 1.18 7.63
N VAL A 33 11.94 2.19 7.00
CA VAL A 33 13.17 2.03 6.21
C VAL A 33 14.36 1.76 7.10
N ILE A 34 15.16 0.76 6.72
CA ILE A 34 16.51 0.56 7.26
C ILE A 34 17.52 1.31 6.39
N GLY A 35 17.45 1.09 5.07
CA GLY A 35 18.33 1.76 4.12
C GLY A 35 18.34 1.12 2.73
N CYS A 36 19.22 1.62 1.87
CA CYS A 36 19.42 1.14 0.51
C CYS A 36 20.72 0.33 0.44
N LEU A 37 20.63 -0.99 0.63
CA LEU A 37 21.80 -1.88 0.62
C LEU A 37 22.20 -2.29 -0.80
N ARG A 38 21.30 -2.17 -1.78
CA ARG A 38 21.51 -2.51 -3.20
C ARG A 38 20.85 -1.48 -4.11
N PRO A 39 21.47 -1.12 -5.25
CA PRO A 39 20.83 -0.24 -6.23
C PRO A 39 19.44 -0.75 -6.63
N GLY A 40 18.47 0.14 -6.67
CA GLY A 40 17.10 -0.20 -7.07
C GLY A 40 16.23 -0.81 -5.98
N ILE A 41 16.77 -1.13 -4.79
CA ILE A 41 16.05 -1.81 -3.71
C ILE A 41 16.20 -1.05 -2.38
N ILE A 42 15.11 -0.96 -1.61
CA ILE A 42 15.10 -0.46 -0.24
C ILE A 42 14.78 -1.61 0.70
N THR A 43 15.61 -1.77 1.73
CA THR A 43 15.36 -2.71 2.82
C THR A 43 14.54 -2.01 3.90
N VAL A 44 13.44 -2.65 4.30
CA VAL A 44 12.53 -2.13 5.33
C VAL A 44 12.17 -3.22 6.34
N ILE A 45 11.68 -2.79 7.50
CA ILE A 45 11.04 -3.66 8.51
C ILE A 45 9.54 -3.49 8.39
N ALA A 46 8.82 -4.56 8.05
CA ALA A 46 7.37 -4.64 8.12
C ALA A 46 6.88 -4.91 9.53
N PHE A 47 5.72 -4.32 9.86
CA PHE A 47 5.09 -4.42 11.18
C PHE A 47 6.04 -4.08 12.34
N PRO A 48 6.74 -2.93 12.27
CA PRO A 48 7.69 -2.55 13.31
C PRO A 48 6.98 -2.46 14.66
N GLY A 49 7.56 -3.10 15.69
CA GLY A 49 7.04 -3.03 17.07
C GLY A 49 5.86 -3.96 17.39
N VAL A 50 5.43 -4.83 16.48
CA VAL A 50 4.30 -5.78 16.70
C VAL A 50 4.75 -7.09 17.39
N GLY A 51 5.89 -7.08 18.10
CA GLY A 51 6.29 -8.20 18.97
C GLY A 51 6.76 -9.48 18.26
N MET A 52 7.11 -9.41 16.97
CA MET A 52 7.90 -10.45 16.30
C MET A 52 9.29 -10.52 16.97
N LEU A 53 9.91 -11.71 17.07
CA LEU A 53 11.19 -11.94 17.78
C LEU A 53 12.29 -10.92 17.42
N ASP A 54 12.28 -10.37 16.20
CA ASP A 54 13.25 -9.40 15.69
C ASP A 54 12.69 -7.97 15.51
N GLY A 55 11.55 -7.66 16.13
CA GLY A 55 10.92 -6.33 16.05
C GLY A 55 10.14 -6.05 14.76
N GLY A 56 10.02 -7.04 13.87
CA GLY A 56 9.22 -7.00 12.63
C GLY A 56 9.68 -8.08 11.63
N LEU A 57 9.30 -7.94 10.36
CA LEU A 57 9.77 -8.79 9.25
C LEU A 57 10.64 -7.97 8.29
N LEU A 58 11.86 -8.42 8.01
CA LEU A 58 12.68 -7.81 6.97
C LEU A 58 12.11 -8.09 5.59
N MET A 59 11.99 -7.05 4.78
CA MET A 59 11.55 -7.18 3.40
C MET A 59 12.29 -6.18 2.50
N GLU A 60 12.25 -6.48 1.21
CA GLU A 60 12.85 -5.66 0.17
C GLU A 60 11.78 -5.12 -0.76
N LEU A 61 11.87 -3.82 -1.05
CA LEU A 61 10.94 -3.11 -1.89
C LEU A 61 11.69 -2.45 -3.05
N PRO A 62 11.12 -2.44 -4.26
CA PRO A 62 11.72 -1.71 -5.37
C PRO A 62 11.68 -0.20 -5.08
N THR A 63 12.78 0.50 -5.31
CA THR A 63 12.85 1.96 -5.15
C THR A 63 11.86 2.70 -6.04
N GLU A 64 11.48 2.12 -7.19
CA GLU A 64 10.61 2.72 -8.20
C GLU A 64 9.20 3.03 -7.66
N ILE A 65 8.70 2.24 -6.71
CA ILE A 65 7.37 2.46 -6.12
C ILE A 65 7.42 3.40 -4.90
N ILE A 66 8.61 3.73 -4.39
CA ILE A 66 8.80 4.51 -3.17
C ILE A 66 9.21 5.94 -3.55
N PRO A 67 8.43 6.96 -3.14
CA PRO A 67 8.83 8.37 -3.31
C PRO A 67 10.18 8.67 -2.68
N VAL A 68 11.00 9.52 -3.31
CA VAL A 68 12.40 9.79 -2.91
C VAL A 68 12.51 10.24 -1.44
N GLU A 69 11.58 11.07 -1.01
CA GLU A 69 11.47 11.63 0.33
C GLU A 69 11.21 10.56 1.42
N LEU A 70 10.64 9.41 1.05
CA LEU A 70 10.37 8.29 1.96
C LEU A 70 11.48 7.23 1.95
N ARG A 71 12.57 7.43 1.19
CA ARG A 71 13.68 6.46 1.07
C ARG A 71 14.74 6.59 2.16
N MET A 72 14.62 7.59 3.03
CA MET A 72 15.60 7.84 4.09
C MET A 72 15.50 6.80 5.20
N PRO A 73 16.62 6.42 5.85
CA PRO A 73 16.58 5.57 7.03
C PRO A 73 15.59 6.10 8.08
N ASN A 74 14.85 5.19 8.70
CA ASN A 74 13.78 5.42 9.67
C ASN A 74 12.52 6.12 9.13
N SER A 75 12.44 6.44 7.83
CA SER A 75 11.18 6.88 7.22
C SER A 75 10.11 5.79 7.38
N GLU A 76 8.90 6.20 7.78
CA GLU A 76 7.77 5.31 7.99
C GLU A 76 6.68 5.57 6.95
N PHE A 77 6.12 4.49 6.39
CA PHE A 77 5.01 4.57 5.44
C PHE A 77 4.21 3.27 5.44
N ILE A 78 3.09 3.27 4.72
CA ILE A 78 2.28 2.08 4.48
C ILE A 78 2.52 1.63 3.04
N VAL A 79 2.88 0.36 2.88
CA VAL A 79 2.91 -0.31 1.58
C VAL A 79 1.61 -1.06 1.37
N VAL A 80 1.09 -0.94 0.15
CA VAL A 80 -0.10 -1.65 -0.29
C VAL A 80 0.33 -2.87 -1.09
N CYS A 81 0.03 -4.06 -0.57
CA CYS A 81 0.34 -5.33 -1.20
C CYS A 81 -0.95 -5.96 -1.74
N ASN A 82 -0.93 -6.42 -2.98
CA ASN A 82 -1.99 -7.26 -3.51
C ASN A 82 -1.81 -8.68 -2.97
N ARG A 83 -2.81 -9.19 -2.25
CA ARG A 83 -2.72 -10.45 -1.51
C ARG A 83 -2.62 -11.68 -2.41
N GLU A 84 -3.19 -11.64 -3.62
CA GLU A 84 -3.15 -12.77 -4.56
C GLU A 84 -1.82 -12.86 -5.31
N SER A 85 -1.30 -11.72 -5.75
CA SER A 85 -0.06 -11.66 -6.56
C SER A 85 1.20 -11.47 -5.71
N GLY A 86 1.07 -10.94 -4.49
CA GLY A 86 2.20 -10.49 -3.67
C GLY A 86 2.84 -9.18 -4.15
N GLU A 87 2.28 -8.53 -5.17
CA GLU A 87 2.85 -7.32 -5.74
C GLU A 87 2.58 -6.09 -4.87
N PHE A 88 3.63 -5.27 -4.71
CA PHE A 88 3.51 -3.96 -4.06
C PHE A 88 3.03 -2.92 -5.07
N THR A 89 1.86 -2.36 -4.81
CA THR A 89 1.13 -1.54 -5.79
C THR A 89 1.15 -0.06 -5.47
N GLN A 90 1.32 0.31 -4.19
CA GLN A 90 1.25 1.70 -3.76
C GLN A 90 1.99 1.94 -2.45
N VAL A 91 2.48 3.16 -2.27
CA VAL A 91 2.99 3.69 -1.01
C VAL A 91 2.08 4.82 -0.54
N LEU A 92 1.69 4.77 0.75
CA LEU A 92 0.90 5.80 1.42
C LEU A 92 1.71 6.41 2.56
N SER A 93 1.85 7.74 2.58
CA SER A 93 2.48 8.45 3.70
C SER A 93 1.63 8.33 4.97
N LYS A 94 2.30 8.22 6.13
CA LYS A 94 1.63 8.17 7.44
C LYS A 94 0.85 9.47 7.76
N ASP A 95 1.25 10.60 7.18
CA ASP A 95 0.68 11.92 7.46
C ASP A 95 -0.76 12.15 6.94
N SER A 96 -1.31 11.23 6.16
CA SER A 96 -2.68 11.32 5.62
C SER A 96 -3.77 10.93 6.62
N SER A 97 -3.44 10.75 7.90
CA SER A 97 -4.34 10.23 8.95
C SER A 97 -4.61 11.22 10.09
N LYS A 98 -4.46 12.53 9.86
CA LYS A 98 -4.87 13.58 10.82
C LYS A 98 -6.19 14.23 10.44
#